data_AF-A0A944DEN7-F1
#
_entry.id   AF-A0A944DEN7-F1
#
_cell.length_a   1.000
_cell.length_b   1.000
_cell.length_c   1.000
_cell.angle_alpha   90.00
_cell.angle_beta   90.00
_cell.angle_gamma   90.00
#
_symmetry.space_group_name_H-M   'P 1'
#
loop_
_entity.id
_entity.type
_entity.pdbx_description
1 polymer ?
#
loop_
_entity_poly.entity_id
_entity_poly.type
_entity_poly.pdbx_seq_one_letter_code
_entity_poly.pdbx_strand_id
1 'polypeptide(L)'
;MRLPLALILVGLIAAAPPVDARGRYVVVNGQRLDTAAMARLDRAACLRVPDGRYWIDMRSGIWGYEGGAPQGRVGDNCRQRPKSLSERGLLYSPGELLR
;
A
#
# COMPACT_ATOMS: atom_id res chain seq x y z
N MET A 1 -49.83 47.45 -13.29
CA MET A 1 -48.52 47.09 -13.89
C MET A 1 -47.91 46.02 -12.98
N ARG A 2 -48.27 44.73 -13.05
CA ARG A 2 -48.02 43.64 -14.04
C ARG A 2 -46.53 43.27 -14.24
N LEU A 3 -46.01 42.44 -13.30
CA LEU A 3 -44.98 41.36 -13.38
C LEU A 3 -43.54 41.69 -13.89
N PRO A 4 -42.51 40.83 -13.64
CA PRO A 4 -42.54 39.50 -13.04
C PRO A 4 -41.52 39.19 -11.90
N LEU A 5 -41.95 38.21 -11.12
CA LEU A 5 -41.19 37.20 -10.39
C LEU A 5 -39.88 36.77 -11.10
N ALA A 6 -38.74 36.92 -10.44
CA ALA A 6 -37.50 36.24 -10.83
C ALA A 6 -37.15 35.22 -9.74
N LEU A 7 -37.46 33.94 -10.02
CA LEU A 7 -36.92 32.80 -9.30
C LEU A 7 -35.39 32.83 -9.47
N ILE A 8 -34.65 33.04 -8.38
CA ILE A 8 -33.21 32.75 -8.36
C ILE A 8 -33.06 31.33 -7.80
N LEU A 9 -32.90 30.39 -8.73
CA LEU A 9 -32.44 29.04 -8.48
C LEU A 9 -30.90 29.07 -8.40
N VAL A 10 -30.34 29.09 -7.19
CA VAL A 10 -28.90 28.88 -6.94
C VAL A 10 -28.78 28.30 -5.54
N GLY A 11 -28.15 27.18 -5.25
CA GLY A 11 -27.54 26.11 -6.03
C GLY A 11 -27.31 25.00 -5.01
N LEU A 12 -27.63 23.75 -5.35
CA LEU A 12 -27.40 22.63 -4.45
C LEU A 12 -25.88 22.42 -4.37
N ILE A 13 -25.25 22.94 -3.31
CA ILE A 13 -23.87 22.60 -3.00
C ILE A 13 -23.89 21.13 -2.61
N ALA A 14 -23.57 20.26 -3.56
CA ALA A 14 -23.21 18.89 -3.27
C ALA A 14 -21.94 18.94 -2.43
N ALA A 15 -22.08 18.88 -1.11
CA ALA A 15 -20.97 18.56 -0.23
C ALA A 15 -20.49 17.17 -0.66
N ALA A 16 -19.35 17.10 -1.32
CA ALA A 16 -18.67 15.84 -1.50
C ALA A 16 -18.51 15.21 -0.10
N PRO A 17 -18.86 13.93 0.10
CA PRO A 17 -18.55 13.29 1.36
C PRO A 17 -17.06 13.45 1.61
N PRO A 18 -16.61 13.65 2.87
CA PRO A 18 -15.18 13.65 3.15
C PRO A 18 -14.61 12.37 2.54
N VAL A 19 -13.64 12.53 1.62
CA VAL A 19 -12.72 11.44 1.25
C VAL A 19 -12.30 10.82 2.57
N ASP A 20 -12.53 9.51 2.73
CA ASP A 20 -12.43 8.84 4.02
C ASP A 20 -11.05 9.12 4.63
N ALA A 21 -11.02 10.05 5.60
CA ALA A 21 -9.81 10.48 6.30
C ALA A 21 -9.40 9.46 7.37
N ARG A 22 -9.99 8.26 7.35
CA ARG A 22 -9.56 7.13 8.16
C ARG A 22 -8.21 6.68 7.63
N GLY A 23 -7.16 7.33 8.13
CA GLY A 23 -5.78 6.91 7.91
C GLY A 23 -5.60 5.43 8.24
N ARG A 24 -4.64 4.80 7.55
CA ARG A 24 -4.32 3.38 7.65
C ARG A 24 -4.29 2.86 9.09
N TYR A 25 -4.74 1.63 9.26
CA TYR A 25 -4.84 0.93 10.53
C TYR A 25 -3.90 -0.27 10.54
N VAL A 26 -2.67 -0.06 11.04
CA VAL A 26 -1.71 -1.14 11.24
C VAL A 26 -1.32 -1.20 12.71
N VAL A 27 -1.50 -2.36 13.32
CA VAL A 27 -1.08 -2.65 14.68
C VAL A 27 -0.02 -3.74 14.64
N VAL A 28 1.10 -3.50 15.31
CA VAL A 28 2.19 -4.49 15.44
C VAL A 28 2.49 -4.66 16.92
N ASN A 29 2.48 -5.91 17.40
CA ASN A 29 2.76 -6.24 18.81
C ASN A 29 1.89 -5.42 19.79
N GLY A 30 0.60 -5.27 19.46
CA GLY A 30 -0.36 -4.50 20.25
C GLY A 30 -0.25 -2.96 20.10
N GLN A 31 0.78 -2.44 19.43
CA GLN A 31 0.97 -1.00 19.24
C GLN A 31 0.45 -0.55 17.88
N ARG A 32 -0.47 0.43 17.87
CA ARG A 32 -0.89 1.10 16.63
C ARG A 32 0.25 1.96 16.10
N LEU A 33 0.61 1.74 14.84
CA LEU A 33 1.68 2.48 14.19
C LEU A 33 1.18 3.85 13.71
N ASP A 34 2.01 4.86 13.89
CA ASP A 34 1.83 6.16 13.25
C ASP A 34 2.26 6.13 11.77
N THR A 35 2.02 7.22 11.04
CA THR A 35 2.36 7.34 9.61
C THR A 35 3.85 7.10 9.33
N ALA A 36 4.76 7.56 10.21
CA ALA A 36 6.19 7.42 10.00
C ALA A 36 6.69 5.99 10.26
N ALA A 37 6.12 5.30 11.25
CA ALA A 37 6.38 3.91 11.56
C ALA A 37 5.80 2.97 10.49
N MET A 38 4.57 3.24 10.02
CA MET A 38 3.99 2.52 8.87
C MET A 38 4.85 2.68 7.61
N ALA A 39 5.32 3.89 7.31
CA ALA A 39 6.18 4.11 6.15
C ALA A 39 7.53 3.38 6.27
N ARG A 40 8.08 3.25 7.48
CA ARG A 40 9.28 2.44 7.74
C ARG A 40 9.01 0.95 7.52
N LEU A 41 7.88 0.45 8.03
CA LEU A 41 7.47 -0.94 7.85
C LEU A 41 7.22 -1.27 6.37
N ASP A 42 6.54 -0.40 5.63
CA ASP A 42 6.30 -0.57 4.19
C ASP A 42 7.62 -0.73 3.41
N ARG A 43 8.62 0.11 3.72
CA ARG A 43 9.94 0.02 3.10
C ARG A 43 10.65 -1.28 3.48
N ALA A 44 10.62 -1.66 4.76
CA ALA A 44 11.24 -2.89 5.23
C ALA A 44 10.58 -4.14 4.62
N ALA A 45 9.27 -4.10 4.40
CA ALA A 45 8.51 -5.19 3.80
C ALA A 45 8.55 -5.20 2.26
N CYS A 46 9.04 -4.13 1.62
CA CYS A 46 8.93 -3.88 0.17
C CYS A 46 7.51 -4.00 -0.39
N LEU A 47 6.50 -3.62 0.41
CA LEU A 47 5.10 -3.53 -0.01
C LEU A 47 4.33 -2.58 0.90
N ARG A 48 3.16 -2.13 0.43
CA ARG A 48 2.19 -1.38 1.24
C ARG A 48 1.49 -2.34 2.20
N VAL A 49 1.89 -2.38 3.47
CA VAL A 49 1.32 -3.35 4.43
C VAL A 49 -0.19 -3.12 4.57
N PRO A 50 -1.03 -4.16 4.36
CA PRO A 50 -2.48 -4.02 4.52
C PRO A 50 -2.88 -3.59 5.93
N ASP A 51 -4.08 -3.02 6.06
CA ASP A 51 -4.64 -2.73 7.37
C ASP A 51 -4.88 -4.04 8.13
N GLY A 52 -4.50 -4.08 9.40
CA GLY A 52 -4.57 -5.30 10.20
C GLY A 52 -3.78 -5.25 11.51
N ARG A 53 -3.85 -6.38 12.23
CA ARG A 53 -3.12 -6.60 13.47
C ARG A 53 -2.14 -7.74 13.29
N TYR A 54 -0.88 -7.49 13.62
CA TYR A 54 0.24 -8.38 13.36
C TYR A 54 1.09 -8.56 14.61
N TRP A 55 1.79 -9.67 14.68
CA TRP A 55 2.93 -9.84 15.58
C TRP A 55 4.22 -9.92 14.76
N ILE A 56 5.30 -9.38 15.31
CA ILE A 56 6.65 -9.46 14.75
C ILE A 56 7.61 -9.79 15.88
N ASP A 57 8.37 -10.87 15.72
CA ASP A 57 9.56 -11.11 16.53
C ASP A 57 10.68 -10.19 16.03
N MET A 58 11.08 -9.22 16.85
CA MET A 58 12.08 -8.21 16.48
C MET A 58 13.50 -8.76 16.35
N ARG A 59 13.80 -9.95 16.91
CA ARG A 59 15.10 -10.61 16.77
C ARG A 59 15.20 -11.38 15.46
N SER A 60 14.17 -12.15 15.15
CA SER A 60 14.15 -12.99 13.95
C SER A 60 13.56 -12.29 12.74
N GLY A 61 12.79 -11.22 12.91
CA GLY A 61 12.02 -10.58 11.84
C GLY A 61 10.89 -11.46 11.29
N ILE A 62 10.58 -12.58 11.97
CA ILE A 62 9.44 -13.43 11.61
C ILE A 62 8.16 -12.69 12.01
N TRP A 63 7.15 -12.75 11.15
CA TRP A 63 5.87 -12.09 11.38
C TRP A 63 4.69 -13.01 11.13
N GLY A 64 3.53 -12.63 11.66
CA GLY A 64 2.25 -13.23 11.34
C GLY A 64 1.08 -12.33 11.74
N TYR A 65 -0.15 -12.76 11.44
CA TYR A 65 -1.35 -12.13 12.00
C TYR A 65 -1.40 -12.34 13.51
N GLU A 66 -1.88 -11.35 14.27
CA GLU A 66 -1.97 -11.43 15.73
C GLU A 66 -2.71 -12.71 16.18
N GLY A 67 -2.10 -13.49 17.09
CA GLY A 67 -2.63 -14.79 17.56
C GLY A 67 -2.52 -15.95 16.56
N GLY A 68 -2.01 -15.72 15.34
CA GLY A 68 -1.88 -16.72 14.30
C GLY A 68 -0.46 -17.30 14.15
N ALA A 69 -0.32 -18.28 13.27
CA ALA A 69 0.95 -18.90 12.91
C ALA A 69 1.87 -17.96 12.10
N PRO A 70 3.19 -18.21 12.08
CA PRO A 70 4.14 -17.47 11.25
C PRO A 70 3.74 -17.46 9.76
N GLN A 71 3.86 -16.31 9.12
CA GLN A 71 3.53 -16.11 7.70
C GLN A 71 4.77 -15.89 6.83
N GLY A 72 5.88 -15.45 7.41
CA GLY A 72 7.14 -15.25 6.70
C GLY A 72 8.11 -14.37 7.49
N ARG A 73 9.08 -13.79 6.78
CA ARG A 73 10.04 -12.83 7.34
C ARG A 73 9.87 -11.46 6.69
N VAL A 74 10.01 -10.41 7.50
CA VAL A 74 9.99 -9.03 6.99
C VAL A 74 11.09 -8.88 5.93
N GLY A 75 10.70 -8.34 4.78
CA GLY A 75 11.61 -8.13 3.63
C GLY A 75 11.67 -9.27 2.63
N ASP A 76 10.94 -10.37 2.82
CA ASP A 76 10.89 -11.46 1.84
C ASP A 76 10.43 -10.98 0.45
N ASN A 77 9.55 -9.99 0.38
CA ASN A 77 9.09 -9.42 -0.88
C ASN A 77 10.14 -8.54 -1.58
N CYS A 78 11.15 -8.06 -0.86
CA CYS A 78 12.27 -7.33 -1.47
C CYS A 78 13.10 -8.24 -2.37
N ARG A 79 13.21 -9.53 -2.02
CA ARG A 79 13.96 -10.53 -2.77
C ARG A 79 13.22 -11.02 -4.01
N GLN A 80 11.89 -10.91 -3.99
CA GLN A 80 11.03 -11.35 -5.09
C GLN A 80 11.02 -10.38 -6.27
N ARG A 81 11.97 -9.43 -6.35
CA ARG A 81 12.08 -8.52 -7.48
C ARG A 81 12.34 -9.34 -8.76
N PRO A 82 11.42 -9.33 -9.75
CA PRO A 82 11.62 -10.10 -10.96
C PRO A 82 12.85 -9.58 -11.70
N LYS A 83 13.76 -10.48 -12.07
CA LYS A 83 14.92 -10.13 -12.90
C LYS A 83 14.43 -9.65 -14.27
N SER A 84 15.00 -8.56 -14.75
CA SER A 84 14.78 -8.07 -16.11
C SER A 84 15.21 -9.11 -17.16
N LEU A 85 14.70 -8.98 -18.38
CA LEU A 85 15.10 -9.85 -19.50
C LEU A 85 16.63 -9.81 -19.73
N SER A 86 17.24 -8.64 -19.55
CA SER A 86 18.69 -8.42 -19.63
C SER A 86 19.45 -9.21 -18.58
N GLU A 87 19.03 -9.12 -17.32
CA GLU A 87 19.65 -9.88 -16.21
C GLU A 87 19.48 -11.39 -16.35
N ARG A 88 18.52 -11.84 -17.17
CA ARG A 88 18.30 -13.25 -17.50
C ARG A 88 19.01 -13.69 -18.78
N GLY A 89 19.68 -12.79 -19.51
CA GLY A 89 20.30 -13.10 -20.81
C GLY A 89 19.29 -13.41 -21.92
N LEU A 90 18.06 -12.90 -21.79
CA LEU A 90 16.94 -13.18 -22.70
C LEU A 90 16.56 -11.96 -23.56
N LEU A 91 17.46 -10.98 -23.71
CA LEU A 91 17.23 -9.88 -24.64
C LEU A 91 17.46 -10.27 -26.10
N TYR A 92 18.33 -11.25 -26.35
CA TYR A 92 18.69 -11.70 -27.68
C TYR A 92 18.65 -13.22 -27.73
N SER A 93 18.32 -13.77 -28.90
CA SER A 93 18.49 -15.20 -29.14
C SER A 93 19.95 -15.50 -29.54
N PRO A 94 20.55 -16.65 -29.17
CA PRO A 94 21.96 -16.98 -29.42
C PRO A 94 22.46 -16.93 -30.89
N GLY A 95 21.62 -16.61 -31.88
CA GLY A 95 21.99 -16.43 -33.29
C GLY A 95 21.69 -15.04 -33.87
N GLU A 96 21.14 -14.12 -33.09
CA GLU A 96 20.77 -12.78 -33.54
C GLU A 96 21.96 -11.81 -33.54
N LEU A 97 22.94 -12.04 -32.66
CA LEU A 97 24.15 -11.19 -32.52
C LEU A 97 25.26 -11.48 -33.54
N LEU A 98 25.09 -12.52 -34.38
CA LEU A 98 26.11 -13.03 -35.28
C LEU A 98 25.76 -12.85 -36.77
N ARG A 99 24.72 -12.06 -37.09
CA ARG A 99 24.26 -11.78 -38.46
C ARG A 99 24.46 -10.33 -38.83
#